data_AF-A0A5C6SC42-F1
#
_entry.id   AF-A0A5C6SC42-F1
#
_cell.length_a   1.000
_cell.length_b   1.000
_cell.length_c   1.000
_cell.angle_alpha   90.00
_cell.angle_beta   90.00
_cell.angle_gamma   90.00
#
_symmetry.space_group_name_H-M   'P 1'
#
loop_
_entity.id
_entity.type
_entity.pdbx_description
1 polymer ?
#
loop_
_entity_poly.entity_id
_entity_poly.type
_entity_poly.pdbx_seq_one_letter_code
_entity_poly.pdbx_strand_id
1 'polypeptide(L)'
;MALSSPATSILELLTHPNPSVSHQIPKSKTNSRSPHYHWPRQIKRWEELEDVNILKNVFGGVLLKEACRRGRTLDPYPRVHSQADCVIRNEDDTRDLINKWNKSIVTAALDPIQDLFHPVIWRKGDPPSGKEAFLPPPQEHGKQRHQPVRKQSSKTTHTRLQSLSRLKPDSGSIAPIPILSKAGNTTISTCQERFPKEYKISTKWKSERIFKGGLLDDSGSFIKGKTSDNSAWPIRQAYTYCIQHMCRYGCILTAEEAFIFRIMPREDKSNNNSQNINLLRNELINNGLMEYVSIPWGNYSQGQRRSLDVWTVNLALWFMHILAGNNFEVEWSYADLTAETLVAAQPVDADDQPKAISSSTAHSDNDGQHVGGEDENGSVTSEETEILYSSTTKRKRDSDDDSDFEGIHLSFNKRQFV
;
A
#
# COMPACT_ATOMS: atom_id res chain seq x y z
N MET A 1 6.09 -25.27 -19.92
CA MET A 1 5.17 -24.15 -20.17
C MET A 1 5.84 -23.23 -21.17
N ALA A 2 5.13 -22.74 -22.20
CA ALA A 2 5.71 -21.78 -23.13
C ALA A 2 6.03 -20.47 -22.39
N LEU A 3 7.17 -19.85 -22.69
CA LEU A 3 7.46 -18.50 -22.24
C LEU A 3 6.45 -17.57 -22.93
N SER A 4 5.69 -16.79 -22.15
CA SER A 4 4.86 -15.72 -22.70
C SER A 4 5.75 -14.75 -23.48
N SER A 5 5.33 -14.34 -24.68
CA SER A 5 5.99 -13.26 -25.40
C SER A 5 6.06 -12.00 -24.52
N PRO A 6 7.16 -11.23 -24.56
CA PRO A 6 7.24 -9.94 -23.88
C PRO A 6 6.09 -9.02 -24.31
N ALA A 7 5.59 -8.21 -23.38
CA ALA A 7 4.56 -7.23 -23.70
C ALA A 7 5.08 -6.19 -24.69
N THR A 8 4.28 -5.82 -25.69
CA THR A 8 4.67 -4.84 -26.72
C THR A 8 4.43 -3.38 -26.33
N SER A 9 3.73 -3.16 -25.21
CA SER A 9 3.38 -1.84 -24.65
C SER A 9 3.09 -1.93 -23.15
N ILE A 10 3.14 -0.79 -22.45
CA ILE A 10 2.83 -0.70 -21.00
C ILE A 10 1.38 -1.12 -20.73
N LEU A 11 0.44 -0.70 -21.60
CA LEU A 11 -0.97 -1.06 -21.45
C LEU A 11 -1.20 -2.58 -21.54
N GLU A 12 -0.50 -3.26 -22.45
CA GLU A 12 -0.54 -4.72 -22.57
C GLU A 12 0.02 -5.40 -21.31
N LEU A 13 1.18 -4.94 -20.83
CA LEU A 13 1.83 -5.43 -19.60
C LEU A 13 0.91 -5.30 -18.38
N LEU A 14 0.22 -4.17 -18.25
CA LEU A 14 -0.70 -3.87 -17.15
C LEU A 14 -2.08 -4.53 -17.28
N THR A 15 -2.51 -4.95 -18.49
CA THR A 15 -3.83 -5.56 -18.71
C THR A 15 -3.80 -7.09 -18.79
N HIS A 16 -2.62 -7.70 -18.64
CA HIS A 16 -2.43 -9.15 -18.55
C HIS A 16 -3.17 -9.75 -17.35
N PRO A 17 -3.78 -10.95 -17.49
CA PRO A 17 -4.50 -11.61 -16.41
C PRO A 17 -3.61 -11.93 -15.21
N ASN A 18 -4.11 -11.66 -14.02
CA ASN A 18 -3.50 -12.14 -12.78
C ASN A 18 -3.56 -13.68 -12.70
N PRO A 19 -2.59 -14.33 -12.01
CA PRO A 19 -2.62 -15.77 -11.84
C PRO A 19 -3.86 -16.22 -11.06
N SER A 20 -4.37 -17.41 -11.39
CA SER A 20 -5.41 -18.07 -10.61
C SER A 20 -4.87 -18.47 -9.24
N VAL A 21 -5.70 -18.28 -8.19
CA VAL A 21 -5.30 -18.44 -6.79
C VAL A 21 -6.15 -19.51 -6.10
N SER A 22 -5.52 -20.33 -5.26
CA SER A 22 -6.17 -21.25 -4.35
C SER A 22 -6.13 -20.69 -2.92
N HIS A 23 -7.27 -20.66 -2.24
CA HIS A 23 -7.38 -20.14 -0.88
C HIS A 23 -7.57 -21.28 0.12
N GLN A 24 -6.72 -21.34 1.14
CA GLN A 24 -6.89 -22.24 2.27
C GLN A 24 -7.63 -21.54 3.42
N ILE A 25 -8.17 -22.33 4.35
CA ILE A 25 -8.83 -21.81 5.55
C ILE A 25 -7.76 -21.18 6.45
N PRO A 26 -7.84 -19.88 6.76
CA PRO A 26 -6.80 -19.22 7.56
C PRO A 26 -6.89 -19.68 9.02
N LYS A 27 -5.72 -19.92 9.66
CA LYS A 27 -5.62 -20.35 11.06
C LYS A 27 -6.34 -19.40 12.03
N SER A 28 -6.28 -18.11 11.76
CA SER A 28 -7.07 -17.09 12.46
C SER A 28 -8.22 -16.61 11.57
N LYS A 29 -9.42 -16.48 12.15
CA LYS A 29 -10.62 -15.93 11.49
C LYS A 29 -10.78 -14.42 11.72
N THR A 30 -9.94 -13.79 12.54
CA THR A 30 -10.04 -12.37 12.88
C THR A 30 -9.03 -11.51 12.14
N ASN A 31 -9.43 -10.26 11.88
CA ASN A 31 -8.53 -9.20 11.42
C ASN A 31 -7.83 -8.55 12.61
N SER A 32 -6.69 -7.91 12.38
CA SER A 32 -5.97 -7.11 13.37
C SER A 32 -6.87 -5.99 13.93
N ARG A 33 -6.92 -5.85 15.26
CA ARG A 33 -7.77 -4.86 15.94
C ARG A 33 -6.91 -3.95 16.80
N SER A 34 -7.14 -2.64 16.71
CA SER A 34 -6.52 -1.65 17.59
C SER A 34 -7.55 -0.60 17.98
N PRO A 35 -7.79 -0.31 19.27
CA PRO A 35 -8.71 0.74 19.68
C PRO A 35 -8.27 2.13 19.20
N HIS A 36 -7.03 2.27 18.71
CA HIS A 36 -6.46 3.51 18.18
C HIS A 36 -6.73 3.73 16.69
N TYR A 37 -7.28 2.75 15.96
CA TYR A 37 -7.60 2.96 14.54
C TYR A 37 -8.83 3.87 14.39
N HIS A 38 -8.67 4.97 13.67
CA HIS A 38 -9.73 5.88 13.24
C HIS A 38 -10.67 5.20 12.24
N TRP A 39 -11.78 5.86 11.91
CA TRP A 39 -12.70 5.42 10.87
C TRP A 39 -13.31 6.63 10.17
N PRO A 40 -13.57 6.56 8.85
CA PRO A 40 -14.32 7.61 8.18
C PRO A 40 -15.76 7.63 8.72
N ARG A 41 -16.38 8.80 8.76
CA ARG A 41 -17.81 8.91 9.10
C ARG A 41 -18.70 8.42 7.98
N GLN A 42 -18.25 8.53 6.74
CA GLN A 42 -18.98 8.18 5.55
C GLN A 42 -18.06 7.48 4.54
N ILE A 43 -18.57 6.43 3.89
CA ILE A 43 -17.88 5.68 2.84
C ILE A 43 -18.78 5.66 1.61
N LYS A 44 -18.28 6.15 0.47
CA LYS A 44 -19.02 6.25 -0.79
C LYS A 44 -18.22 5.64 -1.94
N ARG A 45 -18.87 5.36 -3.07
CA ARG A 45 -18.18 5.02 -4.31
C ARG A 45 -17.43 6.24 -4.86
N TRP A 46 -16.30 6.00 -5.48
CA TRP A 46 -15.52 6.99 -6.21
C TRP A 46 -15.90 6.92 -7.69
N GLU A 47 -17.03 7.56 -8.03
CA GLU A 47 -17.68 7.43 -9.35
C GLU A 47 -16.75 7.81 -10.51
N GLU A 48 -15.93 8.87 -10.36
CA GLU A 48 -14.91 9.27 -11.35
C GLU A 48 -13.90 8.17 -11.68
N LEU A 49 -13.53 7.35 -10.69
CA LEU A 49 -12.54 6.28 -10.85
C LEU A 49 -13.18 4.95 -11.26
N GLU A 50 -14.48 4.76 -11.08
CA GLU A 50 -15.19 3.60 -11.64
C GLU A 50 -15.14 3.61 -13.19
N ASP A 51 -15.15 4.79 -13.82
CA ASP A 51 -15.00 4.93 -15.27
C ASP A 51 -13.53 4.88 -15.73
N VAL A 52 -13.12 3.76 -16.32
CA VAL A 52 -11.79 3.57 -16.90
C VAL A 52 -11.46 4.55 -18.06
N ASN A 53 -12.47 5.20 -18.65
CA ASN A 53 -12.26 6.24 -19.65
C ASN A 53 -11.55 7.48 -19.09
N ILE A 54 -11.46 7.65 -17.76
CA ILE A 54 -10.67 8.73 -17.14
C ILE A 54 -9.23 8.78 -17.66
N LEU A 55 -8.63 7.62 -17.98
CA LEU A 55 -7.28 7.52 -18.57
C LEU A 55 -7.15 8.19 -19.94
N LYS A 56 -8.25 8.38 -20.69
CA LYS A 56 -8.26 9.11 -21.98
C LYS A 56 -8.14 10.62 -21.79
N ASN A 57 -8.55 11.14 -20.63
CA ASN A 57 -8.75 12.56 -20.38
C ASN A 57 -7.71 13.14 -19.41
N VAL A 58 -7.35 12.39 -18.36
CA VAL A 58 -6.34 12.78 -17.36
C VAL A 58 -5.01 13.14 -18.01
N PHE A 59 -4.37 14.21 -17.52
CA PHE A 59 -3.14 14.78 -18.10
C PHE A 59 -3.25 15.03 -19.61
N GLY A 60 -4.40 15.49 -20.10
CA GLY A 60 -4.66 15.74 -21.52
C GLY A 60 -4.59 14.49 -22.42
N GLY A 61 -4.80 13.31 -21.84
CA GLY A 61 -4.70 12.02 -22.53
C GLY A 61 -3.27 11.61 -22.92
N VAL A 62 -2.23 12.34 -22.47
CA VAL A 62 -0.83 11.97 -22.71
C VAL A 62 -0.50 10.64 -22.05
N LEU A 63 -1.10 10.34 -20.89
CA LEU A 63 -0.85 9.11 -20.15
C LEU A 63 -1.24 7.85 -20.93
N LEU A 64 -2.43 7.83 -21.53
CA LEU A 64 -2.87 6.69 -22.35
C LEU A 64 -2.06 6.57 -23.65
N LYS A 65 -1.62 7.68 -24.25
CA LYS A 65 -0.73 7.65 -25.41
C LYS A 65 0.60 6.96 -25.08
N GLU A 66 1.20 7.30 -23.94
CA GLU A 66 2.44 6.66 -23.48
C GLU A 66 2.24 5.21 -23.01
N ALA A 67 1.10 4.89 -22.39
CA ALA A 67 0.75 3.50 -22.07
C ALA A 67 0.65 2.61 -23.33
N CYS A 68 0.08 3.16 -24.41
CA CYS A 68 -0.06 2.48 -25.70
C CYS A 68 1.22 2.46 -26.55
N ARG A 69 2.29 3.17 -26.15
CA ARG A 69 3.51 3.32 -26.95
C ARG A 69 4.22 1.97 -27.10
N ARG A 70 4.49 1.63 -28.37
CA ARG A 70 5.18 0.39 -28.77
C ARG A 70 6.69 0.58 -28.90
N GLY A 71 7.42 -0.52 -28.93
CA GLY A 71 8.87 -0.53 -29.13
C GLY A 71 9.68 -0.14 -27.89
N ARG A 72 9.04 -0.12 -26.72
CA ARG A 72 9.74 -0.04 -25.43
C ARG A 72 10.26 -1.43 -25.06
N THR A 73 11.50 -1.50 -24.59
CA THR A 73 11.97 -2.68 -23.85
C THR A 73 11.25 -2.71 -22.50
N LEU A 74 10.52 -3.78 -22.23
CA LEU A 74 9.81 -4.01 -20.98
C LEU A 74 10.25 -5.37 -20.42
N ASP A 75 10.31 -5.48 -19.10
CA ASP A 75 10.64 -6.74 -18.45
C ASP A 75 9.61 -7.83 -18.78
N PRO A 76 10.05 -9.10 -18.87
CA PRO A 76 9.13 -10.22 -19.06
C PRO A 76 8.25 -10.42 -17.81
N TYR A 77 7.07 -10.99 -18.01
CA TYR A 77 6.17 -11.32 -16.90
C TYR A 77 6.87 -12.18 -15.83
N PRO A 78 6.65 -11.90 -14.53
CA PRO A 78 7.26 -12.67 -13.45
C PRO A 78 6.89 -14.14 -13.52
N ARG A 79 7.85 -15.05 -13.26
CA ARG A 79 7.56 -16.48 -13.23
C ARG A 79 6.85 -16.86 -11.93
N VAL A 80 5.65 -17.39 -12.05
CA VAL A 80 4.80 -17.81 -10.92
C VAL A 80 4.54 -19.32 -11.01
N HIS A 81 4.77 -20.02 -9.90
CA HIS A 81 4.55 -21.45 -9.72
C HIS A 81 3.24 -21.67 -8.96
N SER A 82 2.22 -22.19 -9.62
CA SER A 82 0.86 -22.33 -9.07
C SER A 82 0.78 -23.07 -7.73
N GLN A 83 1.65 -24.05 -7.49
CA GLN A 83 1.69 -24.83 -6.25
C GLN A 83 2.41 -24.14 -5.08
N ALA A 84 3.30 -23.17 -5.36
CA ALA A 84 4.13 -22.52 -4.35
C ALA A 84 3.73 -21.06 -4.08
N ASP A 85 3.45 -20.30 -5.14
CA ASP A 85 3.14 -18.87 -5.07
C ASP A 85 1.62 -18.58 -5.02
N CYS A 86 0.79 -19.43 -5.63
CA CYS A 86 -0.66 -19.19 -5.75
C CYS A 86 -1.52 -19.88 -4.68
N VAL A 87 -0.93 -20.30 -3.55
CA VAL A 87 -1.64 -20.97 -2.46
C VAL A 87 -1.65 -20.09 -1.21
N ILE A 88 -2.77 -19.39 -0.99
CA ILE A 88 -2.88 -18.38 0.07
C ILE A 88 -3.41 -19.00 1.36
N ARG A 89 -2.58 -19.00 2.40
CA ARG A 89 -2.85 -19.55 3.74
C ARG A 89 -2.87 -18.46 4.80
N ASN A 90 -2.09 -17.41 4.61
CA ASN A 90 -1.94 -16.27 5.53
C ASN A 90 -1.78 -14.91 4.78
N GLU A 91 -1.53 -13.83 5.53
CA GLU A 91 -1.32 -12.48 4.97
C GLU A 91 0.06 -12.32 4.31
N ASP A 92 1.06 -13.11 4.75
CA ASP A 92 2.40 -13.16 4.14
C ASP A 92 2.33 -13.75 2.72
N ASP A 93 1.64 -14.88 2.51
CA ASP A 93 1.43 -15.47 1.18
C ASP A 93 0.74 -14.46 0.23
N THR A 94 -0.22 -13.69 0.75
CA THR A 94 -0.91 -12.64 -0.03
C THR A 94 0.06 -11.55 -0.45
N ARG A 95 0.85 -11.03 0.51
CA ARG A 95 1.88 -10.02 0.25
C ARG A 95 2.91 -10.52 -0.74
N ASP A 96 3.37 -11.76 -0.60
CA ASP A 96 4.47 -12.31 -1.38
C ASP A 96 4.03 -12.58 -2.82
N LEU A 97 2.81 -13.09 -3.05
CA LEU A 97 2.19 -13.16 -4.39
C LEU A 97 2.07 -11.78 -5.04
N ILE A 98 1.51 -10.78 -4.32
CA ILE A 98 1.30 -9.43 -4.87
C ILE A 98 2.65 -8.74 -5.14
N ASN A 99 3.66 -8.97 -4.31
CA ASN A 99 5.01 -8.46 -4.54
C ASN A 99 5.69 -9.12 -5.74
N LYS A 100 5.54 -10.45 -5.90
CA LYS A 100 6.13 -11.20 -7.01
C LYS A 100 5.48 -10.88 -8.35
N TRP A 101 4.16 -10.66 -8.36
CA TRP A 101 3.39 -10.43 -9.57
C TRP A 101 3.10 -8.95 -9.80
N ASN A 102 2.16 -8.36 -9.04
CA ASN A 102 1.63 -7.03 -9.30
C ASN A 102 2.68 -5.94 -9.13
N LYS A 103 3.48 -5.98 -8.06
CA LYS A 103 4.51 -4.96 -7.80
C LYS A 103 5.59 -4.97 -8.88
N SER A 104 6.08 -6.16 -9.28
CA SER A 104 7.06 -6.28 -10.37
C SER A 104 6.52 -5.70 -11.68
N ILE A 105 5.31 -6.10 -12.07
CA ILE A 105 4.63 -5.60 -13.28
C ILE A 105 4.41 -4.08 -13.24
N VAL A 106 3.92 -3.56 -12.10
CA VAL A 106 3.67 -2.12 -11.94
C VAL A 106 4.98 -1.33 -11.93
N THR A 107 6.04 -1.81 -11.28
CA THR A 107 7.33 -1.10 -11.23
C THR A 107 7.97 -1.02 -12.62
N ALA A 108 8.05 -2.16 -13.34
CA ALA A 108 8.54 -2.19 -14.72
C ALA A 108 7.72 -1.32 -15.70
N ALA A 109 6.45 -1.04 -15.37
CA ALA A 109 5.59 -0.12 -16.11
C ALA A 109 5.73 1.36 -15.71
N LEU A 110 6.26 1.66 -14.52
CA LEU A 110 6.53 3.03 -14.04
C LEU A 110 7.91 3.52 -14.48
N ASP A 111 8.93 2.66 -14.44
CA ASP A 111 10.31 2.94 -14.86
C ASP A 111 10.44 3.69 -16.22
N PRO A 112 9.81 3.22 -17.31
CA PRO A 112 9.88 3.89 -18.63
C PRO A 112 9.21 5.27 -18.73
N ILE A 113 8.56 5.75 -17.66
CA ILE A 113 7.79 7.00 -17.62
C ILE A 113 8.11 7.90 -16.41
N GLN A 114 9.14 7.57 -15.62
CA GLN A 114 9.42 8.28 -14.36
C GLN A 114 9.63 9.79 -14.55
N ASP A 115 10.47 10.18 -15.51
CA ASP A 115 10.81 11.60 -15.78
C ASP A 115 9.64 12.43 -16.31
N LEU A 116 8.63 11.78 -16.91
CA LEU A 116 7.51 12.47 -17.55
C LEU A 116 6.29 12.58 -16.63
N PHE A 117 6.06 11.59 -15.76
CA PHE A 117 4.87 11.50 -14.92
C PHE A 117 5.15 11.54 -13.41
N HIS A 118 6.41 11.61 -13.00
CA HIS A 118 6.84 11.72 -11.59
C HIS A 118 6.16 10.75 -10.61
N PRO A 119 5.93 9.47 -10.97
CA PRO A 119 5.19 8.55 -10.12
C PRO A 119 5.95 8.26 -8.83
N VAL A 120 5.23 7.91 -7.78
CA VAL A 120 5.85 7.29 -6.60
C VAL A 120 6.27 5.86 -6.92
N ILE A 121 7.44 5.44 -6.42
CA ILE A 121 7.92 4.05 -6.55
C ILE A 121 7.33 3.21 -5.42
N TRP A 122 6.95 1.95 -5.70
CA TRP A 122 6.38 1.01 -4.74
C TRP A 122 7.41 0.49 -3.71
N ARG A 123 7.83 1.39 -2.82
CA ARG A 123 8.74 1.15 -1.70
C ARG A 123 8.12 1.74 -0.43
N LYS A 124 8.31 1.06 0.70
CA LYS A 124 7.79 1.49 1.99
C LYS A 124 8.48 2.77 2.45
N GLY A 125 7.70 3.76 2.89
CA GLY A 125 8.23 5.00 3.43
C GLY A 125 8.62 4.93 4.91
N ASP A 126 9.25 6.01 5.35
CA ASP A 126 9.61 6.22 6.74
C ASP A 126 8.36 6.48 7.60
N PRO A 127 8.39 6.10 8.90
CA PRO A 127 7.35 6.51 9.84
C PRO A 127 7.33 8.04 9.99
N PRO A 128 6.17 8.64 10.33
CA PRO A 128 6.08 10.08 10.53
C PRO A 128 7.06 10.53 11.63
N SER A 129 7.81 11.60 11.34
CA SER A 129 8.90 12.14 12.17
C SER A 129 8.38 12.94 13.37
N GLY A 130 7.68 12.27 14.30
CA GLY A 130 7.10 12.95 15.45
C GLY A 130 6.90 12.07 16.68
N LYS A 131 7.15 12.66 17.86
CA LYS A 131 6.55 12.21 19.14
C LYS A 131 5.10 12.70 19.28
N GLU A 132 4.40 12.95 18.17
CA GLU A 132 3.04 13.49 18.20
C GLU A 132 2.11 12.51 18.91
N ALA A 133 1.54 12.96 20.03
CA ALA A 133 0.49 12.25 20.73
C ALA A 133 -0.82 12.51 19.98
N PHE A 134 -1.11 11.64 19.00
CA PHE A 134 -2.36 11.69 18.24
C PHE A 134 -3.58 11.62 19.16
N LEU A 135 -4.62 12.40 18.83
CA LEU A 135 -5.90 12.32 19.53
C LEU A 135 -6.46 10.88 19.41
N PRO A 136 -6.99 10.29 20.49
CA PRO A 136 -7.68 9.01 20.37
C PRO A 136 -8.87 9.13 19.43
N PRO A 137 -9.25 8.08 18.69
CA PRO A 137 -10.43 8.13 17.83
C PRO A 137 -11.69 8.48 18.64
N PRO A 138 -12.65 9.21 18.06
CA PRO A 138 -13.82 9.69 18.80
C PRO A 138 -14.58 8.54 19.45
N GLN A 139 -14.76 8.59 20.77
CA GLN A 139 -15.53 7.56 21.47
C GLN A 139 -17.00 7.67 21.07
N GLU A 140 -17.55 6.63 20.44
CA GLU A 140 -19.00 6.43 20.48
C GLU A 140 -19.40 6.25 21.96
N HIS A 141 -20.36 7.06 22.43
CA HIS A 141 -20.96 6.91 23.76
C HIS A 141 -21.84 5.66 23.81
N GLY A 142 -21.20 4.48 23.76
CA GLY A 142 -21.80 3.23 24.16
C GLY A 142 -22.22 3.30 25.62
N LYS A 143 -23.46 2.87 25.90
CA LYS A 143 -24.07 2.94 27.24
C LYS A 143 -23.07 2.52 28.31
N GLN A 144 -22.74 3.41 29.24
CA GLN A 144 -21.99 3.04 30.44
C GLN A 144 -22.76 1.90 31.14
N ARG A 145 -22.23 0.68 31.06
CA ARG A 145 -22.65 -0.37 32.00
C ARG A 145 -22.17 0.10 33.36
N HIS A 146 -23.11 0.48 34.23
CA HIS A 146 -22.85 0.67 35.65
C HIS A 146 -22.32 -0.65 36.22
N GLN A 147 -21.00 -0.83 36.22
CA GLN A 147 -20.38 -1.84 37.06
C GLN A 147 -20.53 -1.39 38.52
N PRO A 148 -20.77 -2.31 39.47
CA PRO A 148 -20.82 -1.95 40.88
C PRO A 148 -19.51 -1.28 41.31
N VAL A 149 -19.62 -0.27 42.18
CA VAL A 149 -18.52 0.61 42.59
C VAL A 149 -17.42 -0.20 43.30
N ARG A 150 -16.46 -0.70 42.51
CA ARG A 150 -15.26 -1.36 43.03
C ARG A 150 -14.33 -0.27 43.54
N LYS A 151 -14.09 -0.24 44.86
CA LYS A 151 -13.20 0.74 45.52
C LYS A 151 -11.87 0.84 44.76
N GLN A 152 -11.65 1.98 44.10
CA GLN A 152 -10.44 2.18 43.30
C GLN A 152 -9.26 2.46 44.23
N SER A 153 -8.21 1.64 44.12
CA SER A 153 -6.89 1.98 44.66
C SER A 153 -6.36 3.18 43.90
N SER A 154 -5.99 4.24 44.61
CA SER A 154 -5.38 5.46 44.08
C SER A 154 -3.92 5.25 43.65
N LYS A 155 -3.71 4.38 42.65
CA LYS A 155 -2.49 4.37 41.86
C LYS A 155 -2.75 5.12 40.56
N THR A 156 -2.15 6.29 40.45
CA THR A 156 -2.04 7.10 39.23
C THR A 156 -1.43 6.24 38.12
N THR A 157 -2.32 5.60 37.38
CA THR A 157 -1.94 4.81 36.21
C THR A 157 -1.63 5.81 35.12
N HIS A 158 -0.36 6.19 34.98
CA HIS A 158 0.08 6.94 33.81
C HIS A 158 -0.35 6.16 32.57
N THR A 159 -1.36 6.68 31.86
CA THR A 159 -1.84 6.10 30.61
C THR A 159 -0.70 6.20 29.62
N ARG A 160 0.10 5.14 29.53
CA ARG A 160 1.33 5.11 28.74
C ARG A 160 0.93 5.31 27.28
N LEU A 161 1.07 6.53 26.80
CA LEU A 161 0.79 6.94 25.42
C LEU A 161 1.59 6.00 24.50
N GLN A 162 0.91 4.96 23.99
CA GLN A 162 1.54 4.06 23.03
C GLN A 162 1.64 4.85 21.74
N SER A 163 2.87 5.25 21.41
CA SER A 163 3.14 6.01 20.20
C SER A 163 2.57 5.27 18.99
N LEU A 164 1.71 5.95 18.22
CA LEU A 164 1.14 5.37 17.01
C LEU A 164 2.18 5.12 15.92
N SER A 165 3.45 5.56 16.09
CA SER A 165 4.60 5.19 15.24
C SER A 165 4.87 3.67 15.13
N ARG A 166 4.23 2.86 15.99
CA ARG A 166 4.21 1.39 15.89
C ARG A 166 3.21 0.87 14.86
N LEU A 167 2.16 1.64 14.57
CA LEU A 167 1.21 1.37 13.51
C LEU A 167 1.89 1.83 12.22
N LYS A 168 2.08 0.92 11.27
CA LYS A 168 2.67 1.20 9.96
C LYS A 168 1.92 0.37 8.92
N PRO A 169 1.68 0.91 7.71
CA PRO A 169 1.12 0.11 6.64
C PRO A 169 2.04 -1.07 6.31
N ASP A 170 1.51 -2.17 5.79
CA ASP A 170 2.31 -3.31 5.36
C ASP A 170 3.34 -2.89 4.29
N SER A 171 2.90 -2.11 3.30
CA SER A 171 3.71 -1.56 2.21
C SER A 171 3.30 -0.11 1.89
N GLY A 172 4.04 0.53 1.00
CA GLY A 172 3.93 1.96 0.73
C GLY A 172 4.36 2.36 -0.67
N SER A 173 4.43 3.66 -0.91
CA SER A 173 5.19 4.25 -2.00
C SER A 173 5.85 5.55 -1.57
N ILE A 174 7.00 5.86 -2.18
CA ILE A 174 7.78 7.08 -1.92
C ILE A 174 8.19 7.76 -3.22
N ALA A 175 8.63 9.01 -3.17
CA ALA A 175 9.12 9.71 -4.36
C ALA A 175 10.52 9.20 -4.79
N PRO A 176 10.79 9.08 -6.11
CA PRO A 176 12.13 8.76 -6.61
C PRO A 176 13.15 9.89 -6.35
N ILE A 177 12.68 11.14 -6.41
CA ILE A 177 13.47 12.39 -6.39
C ILE A 177 12.81 13.35 -5.38
N PRO A 178 13.55 14.21 -4.67
CA PRO A 178 12.95 15.21 -3.79
C PRO A 178 12.06 16.19 -4.58
N ILE A 179 10.95 16.61 -4.00
CA ILE A 179 10.03 17.60 -4.59
C ILE A 179 9.77 18.68 -3.53
N LEU A 180 9.66 19.94 -3.93
CA LEU A 180 9.26 21.04 -3.03
C LEU A 180 7.75 20.96 -2.75
N SER A 181 7.31 21.09 -1.49
CA SER A 181 5.87 21.05 -1.19
C SER A 181 5.16 22.31 -1.68
N LYS A 182 3.85 22.19 -1.97
CA LYS A 182 3.00 23.37 -2.23
C LYS A 182 2.78 24.22 -0.97
N ALA A 183 2.95 23.62 0.22
CA ALA A 183 2.64 24.22 1.52
C ALA A 183 3.78 25.09 2.11
N GLY A 184 4.90 25.27 1.40
CA GLY A 184 5.99 26.17 1.78
C GLY A 184 7.36 25.69 1.28
N ASN A 185 8.41 26.48 1.50
CA ASN A 185 9.80 26.19 1.09
C ASN A 185 10.45 25.06 1.93
N THR A 186 9.76 23.93 2.06
CA THR A 186 10.24 22.72 2.75
C THR A 186 10.43 21.62 1.71
N THR A 187 11.66 21.12 1.60
CA THR A 187 11.99 19.98 0.74
C THR A 187 11.29 18.73 1.27
N ILE A 188 10.42 18.10 0.47
CA ILE A 188 9.80 16.83 0.87
C ILE A 188 10.87 15.73 0.82
N SER A 189 11.02 15.00 1.93
CA SER A 189 11.90 13.84 1.99
C SER A 189 11.52 12.79 0.94
N THR A 190 12.50 12.30 0.19
CA THR A 190 12.33 11.16 -0.72
C THR A 190 11.84 9.90 -0.02
N CYS A 191 12.01 9.77 1.29
CA CYS A 191 11.53 8.64 2.06
C CYS A 191 10.11 8.84 2.64
N GLN A 192 9.44 9.98 2.41
CA GLN A 192 8.08 10.17 2.90
C GLN A 192 7.12 9.20 2.21
N GLU A 193 6.32 8.50 3.02
CA GLU A 193 5.20 7.68 2.58
C GLU A 193 4.12 8.54 1.90
N ARG A 194 3.68 8.09 0.72
CA ARG A 194 2.71 8.80 -0.14
C ARG A 194 1.53 7.94 -0.60
N PHE A 195 1.63 6.61 -0.53
CA PHE A 195 0.55 5.71 -0.92
C PHE A 195 0.56 4.42 -0.07
N PRO A 196 0.03 4.49 1.18
CA PRO A 196 -0.07 3.36 2.10
C PRO A 196 -0.87 2.19 1.53
N LYS A 197 -0.40 0.96 1.78
CA LYS A 197 -1.04 -0.28 1.30
C LYS A 197 -1.09 -1.32 2.40
N GLU A 198 -2.25 -1.96 2.54
CA GLU A 198 -2.48 -3.10 3.41
C GLU A 198 -2.70 -4.38 2.62
N TYR A 199 -2.13 -5.50 3.07
CA TYR A 199 -2.43 -6.82 2.49
C TYR A 199 -3.40 -7.57 3.41
N LYS A 200 -4.46 -8.16 2.85
CA LYS A 200 -5.42 -8.95 3.63
C LYS A 200 -5.82 -10.22 2.87
N ILE A 201 -6.10 -11.29 3.62
CA ILE A 201 -6.60 -12.54 3.02
C ILE A 201 -8.05 -12.33 2.58
N SER A 202 -8.37 -12.63 1.32
CA SER A 202 -9.73 -12.49 0.78
C SER A 202 -10.78 -13.30 1.55
N THR A 203 -10.40 -14.44 2.14
CA THR A 203 -11.29 -15.24 3.00
C THR A 203 -11.60 -14.57 4.34
N LYS A 204 -10.70 -13.71 4.85
CA LYS A 204 -10.92 -12.89 6.05
C LYS A 204 -11.66 -11.58 5.76
N TRP A 205 -11.36 -10.93 4.64
CA TRP A 205 -11.88 -9.62 4.31
C TRP A 205 -12.14 -9.46 2.82
N LYS A 206 -13.32 -8.92 2.48
CA LYS A 206 -13.65 -8.40 1.16
C LYS A 206 -14.49 -7.14 1.31
N SER A 207 -14.39 -6.23 0.36
CA SER A 207 -15.21 -5.02 0.23
C SER A 207 -16.71 -5.35 0.28
N GLU A 208 -17.13 -6.41 -0.41
CA GLU A 208 -18.52 -6.89 -0.45
C GLU A 208 -19.12 -7.12 0.95
N ARG A 209 -18.33 -7.58 1.92
CA ARG A 209 -18.81 -7.80 3.30
C ARG A 209 -19.18 -6.51 4.02
N ILE A 210 -18.70 -5.36 3.55
CA ILE A 210 -19.02 -4.04 4.11
C ILE A 210 -20.30 -3.51 3.46
N PHE A 211 -20.36 -3.52 2.12
CA PHE A 211 -21.44 -2.90 1.35
C PHE A 211 -22.70 -3.77 1.23
N LYS A 212 -22.57 -5.10 1.25
CA LYS A 212 -23.72 -6.04 1.26
C LYS A 212 -23.96 -6.68 2.64
N GLY A 213 -23.03 -6.58 3.58
CA GLY A 213 -23.13 -7.19 4.91
C GLY A 213 -23.87 -6.36 5.98
N GLY A 214 -24.48 -5.23 5.60
CA GLY A 214 -25.20 -4.37 6.54
C GLY A 214 -24.30 -3.76 7.62
N LEU A 215 -23.12 -3.26 7.22
CA LEU A 215 -22.25 -2.45 8.08
C LEU A 215 -22.54 -0.95 7.93
N LEU A 216 -22.96 -0.52 6.74
CA LEU A 216 -23.28 0.85 6.39
C LEU A 216 -24.79 1.01 6.14
N ASP A 217 -25.29 2.21 6.36
CA ASP A 217 -26.61 2.65 5.90
C ASP A 217 -26.57 3.20 4.46
N ASP A 218 -27.72 3.57 3.92
CA ASP A 218 -27.88 4.08 2.55
C ASP A 218 -27.10 5.39 2.29
N SER A 219 -26.71 6.12 3.35
CA SER A 219 -25.84 7.30 3.22
C SER A 219 -24.35 6.94 3.13
N GLY A 220 -23.99 5.67 3.34
CA GLY A 220 -22.61 5.21 3.48
C GLY A 220 -22.05 5.40 4.90
N SER A 221 -22.87 5.75 5.88
CA SER A 221 -22.43 5.94 7.27
C SER A 221 -22.47 4.60 8.03
N PHE A 222 -21.57 4.40 8.98
CA PHE A 222 -21.58 3.17 9.80
C PHE A 222 -22.85 3.07 10.65
N ILE A 223 -23.58 1.96 10.52
CA ILE A 223 -24.72 1.66 11.39
C ILE A 223 -24.22 1.56 12.83
N LYS A 224 -24.96 2.15 13.77
CA LYS A 224 -24.60 2.25 15.19
C LYS A 224 -24.09 0.93 15.78
N GLY A 225 -22.86 0.92 16.30
CA GLY A 225 -22.19 -0.26 16.86
C GLY A 225 -21.47 -1.18 15.86
N LYS A 226 -21.71 -1.04 14.54
CA LYS A 226 -21.02 -1.82 13.49
C LYS A 226 -19.58 -1.37 13.24
N THR A 227 -19.15 -0.21 13.76
CA THR A 227 -17.75 0.24 13.76
C THR A 227 -16.78 -0.74 14.46
N SER A 228 -17.30 -1.66 15.28
CA SER A 228 -16.54 -2.72 15.95
C SER A 228 -16.51 -4.07 15.20
N ASP A 229 -17.26 -4.21 14.10
CA ASP A 229 -17.38 -5.45 13.32
C ASP A 229 -16.02 -5.93 12.77
N ASN A 230 -15.85 -7.25 12.65
CA ASN A 230 -14.59 -7.83 12.15
C ASN A 230 -14.21 -7.30 10.75
N SER A 231 -15.20 -7.00 9.91
CA SER A 231 -15.04 -6.55 8.54
C SER A 231 -14.72 -5.06 8.42
N ALA A 232 -15.03 -4.26 9.45
CA ALA A 232 -14.68 -2.83 9.49
C ALA A 232 -13.18 -2.60 9.71
N TRP A 233 -12.50 -3.48 10.46
CA TRP A 233 -11.13 -3.25 10.93
C TRP A 233 -10.09 -2.94 9.84
N PRO A 234 -10.06 -3.62 8.67
CA PRO A 234 -9.10 -3.28 7.62
C PRO A 234 -9.31 -1.88 7.01
N ILE A 235 -10.57 -1.41 6.86
CA ILE A 235 -10.84 -0.02 6.47
C ILE A 235 -10.31 0.94 7.55
N ARG A 236 -10.60 0.67 8.83
CA ARG A 236 -10.12 1.50 9.95
C ARG A 236 -8.60 1.62 9.97
N GLN A 237 -7.93 0.49 9.76
CA GLN A 237 -6.47 0.38 9.71
C GLN A 237 -5.89 1.19 8.53
N ALA A 238 -6.35 0.94 7.30
CA ALA A 238 -5.86 1.64 6.11
C ALA A 238 -6.15 3.15 6.16
N TYR A 239 -7.35 3.54 6.61
CA TYR A 239 -7.73 4.94 6.83
C TYR A 239 -6.83 5.65 7.84
N THR A 240 -6.43 4.95 8.91
CA THR A 240 -5.53 5.49 9.93
C THR A 240 -4.15 5.81 9.34
N TYR A 241 -3.61 4.97 8.45
CA TYR A 241 -2.31 5.24 7.83
C TYR A 241 -2.34 6.46 6.91
N CYS A 242 -3.41 6.62 6.13
CA CYS A 242 -3.62 7.82 5.32
C CYS A 242 -3.67 9.09 6.18
N ILE A 243 -4.34 9.08 7.34
CA ILE A 243 -4.32 10.21 8.30
C ILE A 243 -2.91 10.43 8.89
N GLN A 244 -2.21 9.36 9.28
CA GLN A 244 -0.89 9.46 9.93
C GLN A 244 0.18 10.05 9.00
N HIS A 245 0.15 9.68 7.73
CA HIS A 245 1.11 10.14 6.72
C HIS A 245 0.59 11.33 5.89
N MET A 246 -0.63 11.83 6.19
CA MET A 246 -1.35 12.86 5.42
C MET A 246 -1.46 12.52 3.92
N CYS A 247 -1.68 11.24 3.59
CA CYS A 247 -1.88 10.77 2.23
C CYS A 247 -3.37 10.80 1.85
N ARG A 248 -3.69 11.45 0.74
CA ARG A 248 -4.99 11.43 0.05
C ARG A 248 -5.41 10.04 -0.34
N TYR A 249 -4.49 9.21 -0.83
CA TYR A 249 -4.78 7.89 -1.38
C TYR A 249 -4.32 6.75 -0.48
N GLY A 250 -5.00 5.61 -0.58
CA GLY A 250 -4.56 4.34 0.02
C GLY A 250 -5.24 3.15 -0.65
N CYS A 251 -4.78 1.93 -0.35
CA CYS A 251 -5.47 0.72 -0.79
C CYS A 251 -5.36 -0.47 0.18
N ILE A 252 -6.33 -1.38 0.06
CA ILE A 252 -6.30 -2.71 0.66
C ILE A 252 -6.26 -3.71 -0.49
N LEU A 253 -5.23 -4.56 -0.49
CA LEU A 253 -4.96 -5.52 -1.54
C LEU A 253 -5.19 -6.93 -1.02
N THR A 254 -5.95 -7.70 -1.79
CA THR A 254 -6.18 -9.12 -1.56
C THR A 254 -5.92 -9.89 -2.85
N ALA A 255 -5.77 -11.20 -2.77
CA ALA A 255 -5.70 -12.07 -3.95
C ALA A 255 -7.07 -12.29 -4.65
N GLU A 256 -8.08 -11.43 -4.39
CA GLU A 256 -9.38 -11.43 -5.07
C GLU A 256 -9.87 -10.03 -5.50
N GLU A 257 -9.35 -8.95 -4.92
CA GLU A 257 -9.65 -7.57 -5.31
C GLU A 257 -8.57 -6.59 -4.85
N ALA A 258 -8.46 -5.46 -5.56
CA ALA A 258 -7.82 -4.24 -5.06
C ALA A 258 -8.90 -3.23 -4.68
N PHE A 259 -9.01 -2.93 -3.38
CA PHE A 259 -9.88 -1.88 -2.85
C PHE A 259 -9.05 -0.59 -2.76
N ILE A 260 -9.25 0.32 -3.70
CA ILE A 260 -8.52 1.59 -3.81
C ILE A 260 -9.43 2.71 -3.30
N PHE A 261 -8.88 3.66 -2.55
CA PHE A 261 -9.66 4.75 -2.00
C PHE A 261 -8.91 6.09 -1.94
N ARG A 262 -9.67 7.19 -1.92
CA ARG A 262 -9.22 8.53 -1.51
C ARG A 262 -9.93 9.00 -0.23
N ILE A 263 -9.30 9.89 0.52
CA ILE A 263 -9.82 10.46 1.77
C ILE A 263 -9.84 11.99 1.73
N MET A 264 -10.84 12.60 2.38
CA MET A 264 -10.97 14.05 2.57
C MET A 264 -11.91 14.35 3.75
N PRO A 265 -12.00 15.58 4.24
CA PRO A 265 -13.14 16.05 5.03
C PRO A 265 -14.49 15.83 4.31
N ARG A 266 -15.59 15.69 5.05
CA ARG A 266 -16.96 15.69 4.48
C ARG A 266 -17.51 17.08 4.21
N GLU A 267 -16.97 18.08 4.89
CA GLU A 267 -17.37 19.48 4.81
C GLU A 267 -16.16 20.31 4.43
N ASP A 268 -16.29 21.10 3.37
CA ASP A 268 -15.28 22.10 3.03
C ASP A 268 -15.38 23.26 4.04
N LYS A 269 -14.29 23.49 4.77
CA LYS A 269 -14.16 24.56 5.77
C LYS A 269 -13.05 25.54 5.39
N SER A 270 -12.84 25.76 4.09
CA SER A 270 -11.87 26.71 3.50
C SER A 270 -12.16 28.20 3.76
N ASN A 271 -12.58 28.56 4.97
CA ASN A 271 -12.69 29.94 5.43
C ASN A 271 -11.30 30.55 5.63
N ASN A 272 -10.74 31.10 4.54
CA ASN A 272 -9.72 32.16 4.51
C ASN A 272 -8.66 32.13 5.63
N ASN A 273 -7.83 31.08 5.67
CA ASN A 273 -6.43 31.17 6.09
C ASN A 273 -5.68 29.86 5.72
N SER A 274 -4.35 29.94 5.73
CA SER A 274 -3.40 28.87 5.34
C SER A 274 -3.79 27.46 5.79
N GLN A 275 -3.46 26.45 4.97
CA GLN A 275 -3.65 25.02 5.25
C GLN A 275 -3.06 24.60 6.61
N ASN A 276 -3.85 24.72 7.67
CA ASN A 276 -3.45 24.25 8.99
C ASN A 276 -3.60 22.73 9.01
N ILE A 277 -2.49 22.03 8.76
CA ILE A 277 -2.39 20.57 8.71
C ILE A 277 -3.04 19.91 9.93
N ASN A 278 -2.93 20.53 11.12
CA ASN A 278 -3.56 20.00 12.34
C ASN A 278 -5.10 20.17 12.34
N LEU A 279 -5.65 21.26 11.80
CA LEU A 279 -7.10 21.40 11.64
C LEU A 279 -7.63 20.40 10.60
N LEU A 280 -6.96 20.26 9.46
CA LEU A 280 -7.34 19.32 8.41
C LEU A 280 -7.31 17.87 8.94
N ARG A 281 -6.23 17.48 9.61
CA ARG A 281 -6.08 16.17 10.28
C ARG A 281 -7.17 15.92 11.32
N ASN A 282 -7.53 16.93 12.11
CA ASN A 282 -8.61 16.84 13.09
C ASN A 282 -9.98 16.66 12.42
N GLU A 283 -10.24 17.31 11.28
CA GLU A 283 -11.49 17.12 10.54
C GLU A 283 -11.57 15.71 9.93
N LEU A 284 -10.47 15.15 9.40
CA LEU A 284 -10.43 13.75 8.96
C LEU A 284 -10.78 12.78 10.11
N ILE A 285 -10.16 12.97 11.28
CA ILE A 285 -10.38 12.14 12.48
C ILE A 285 -11.85 12.19 12.94
N ASN A 286 -12.51 13.34 12.83
CA ASN A 286 -13.83 13.56 13.41
C ASN A 286 -14.99 13.40 12.42
N ASN A 287 -14.79 13.80 11.17
CA ASN A 287 -15.82 13.99 10.13
C ASN A 287 -15.30 13.62 8.72
N GLY A 288 -14.36 12.68 8.60
CA GLY A 288 -13.79 12.31 7.32
C GLY A 288 -14.70 11.47 6.41
N LEU A 289 -14.49 11.64 5.11
CA LEU A 289 -15.03 10.88 4.00
C LEU A 289 -13.98 9.90 3.48
N MET A 290 -14.42 8.72 3.05
CA MET A 290 -13.65 7.82 2.20
C MET A 290 -14.45 7.55 0.92
N GLU A 291 -13.82 7.72 -0.23
CA GLU A 291 -14.39 7.34 -1.52
C GLU A 291 -13.58 6.18 -2.10
N TYR A 292 -14.24 5.12 -2.56
CA TYR A 292 -13.57 3.89 -2.98
C TYR A 292 -14.02 3.36 -4.35
N VAL A 293 -13.13 2.59 -4.97
CA VAL A 293 -13.46 1.62 -6.02
C VAL A 293 -12.95 0.24 -5.58
N SER A 294 -13.67 -0.84 -5.92
CA SER A 294 -13.12 -2.19 -5.83
C SER A 294 -12.95 -2.80 -7.21
N ILE A 295 -11.76 -3.34 -7.46
CA ILE A 295 -11.31 -3.83 -8.76
C ILE A 295 -11.05 -5.33 -8.62
N PRO A 296 -11.90 -6.20 -9.19
CA PRO A 296 -11.73 -7.65 -9.09
C PRO A 296 -10.39 -8.14 -9.64
N TRP A 297 -9.78 -9.10 -8.94
CA TRP A 297 -8.51 -9.74 -9.33
C TRP A 297 -8.59 -10.42 -10.70
N GLY A 298 -9.77 -10.96 -11.04
CA GLY A 298 -10.07 -11.62 -12.30
C GLY A 298 -10.34 -10.69 -13.48
N ASN A 299 -10.24 -9.37 -13.34
CA ASN A 299 -10.37 -8.45 -14.46
C ASN A 299 -9.09 -8.44 -15.32
N TYR A 300 -9.24 -8.66 -16.63
CA TYR A 300 -8.18 -8.56 -17.64
C TYR A 300 -8.77 -8.14 -18.98
N SER A 301 -7.93 -7.64 -19.90
CA SER A 301 -8.39 -7.34 -21.26
C SER A 301 -8.41 -8.61 -22.10
N GLN A 302 -9.59 -8.99 -22.62
CA GLN A 302 -9.70 -10.07 -23.60
C GLN A 302 -9.22 -9.56 -24.97
N GLY A 303 -7.97 -9.91 -25.30
CA GLY A 303 -7.25 -9.39 -26.46
C GLY A 303 -7.91 -9.71 -27.80
N GLN A 304 -8.72 -8.79 -28.30
CA GLN A 304 -9.08 -8.67 -29.73
C GLN A 304 -9.52 -7.25 -30.13
N ARG A 305 -9.96 -6.42 -29.19
CA ARG A 305 -10.13 -4.97 -29.38
C ARG A 305 -9.12 -4.22 -28.54
N ARG A 306 -8.63 -3.08 -29.06
CA ARG A 306 -7.79 -2.11 -28.32
C ARG A 306 -8.63 -1.25 -27.36
N SER A 307 -9.76 -1.78 -26.90
CA SER A 307 -10.75 -1.06 -26.12
C SER A 307 -10.46 -1.26 -24.64
N LEU A 308 -10.08 -0.16 -24.00
CA LEU A 308 -9.88 -0.08 -22.56
C LEU A 308 -11.26 0.01 -21.91
N ASP A 309 -11.82 -1.16 -21.59
CA ASP A 309 -13.22 -1.31 -21.18
C ASP A 309 -13.37 -1.65 -19.68
N VAL A 310 -12.30 -2.10 -19.02
CA VAL A 310 -12.28 -2.47 -17.60
C VAL A 310 -10.96 -2.09 -16.94
N TRP A 311 -11.02 -1.75 -15.65
CA TRP A 311 -9.83 -1.70 -14.81
C TRP A 311 -9.31 -3.10 -14.47
N THR A 312 -8.02 -3.31 -14.66
CA THR A 312 -7.28 -4.42 -14.05
C THR A 312 -6.60 -3.93 -12.77
N VAL A 313 -6.26 -4.85 -11.86
CA VAL A 313 -5.53 -4.51 -10.62
C VAL A 313 -4.20 -3.80 -10.91
N ASN A 314 -3.43 -4.28 -11.90
CA ASN A 314 -2.14 -3.69 -12.25
C ASN A 314 -2.30 -2.29 -12.87
N LEU A 315 -3.22 -2.12 -13.82
CA LEU A 315 -3.44 -0.82 -14.47
C LEU A 315 -3.90 0.25 -13.49
N ALA A 316 -4.81 -0.11 -12.57
CA ALA A 316 -5.27 0.81 -11.54
C ALA A 316 -4.17 1.15 -10.53
N LEU A 317 -3.39 0.17 -10.08
CA LEU A 317 -2.26 0.43 -9.20
C LEU A 317 -1.23 1.34 -9.86
N TRP A 318 -0.86 1.10 -11.12
CA TRP A 318 0.03 1.97 -11.88
C TRP A 318 -0.50 3.40 -11.96
N PHE A 319 -1.79 3.58 -12.29
CA PHE A 319 -2.44 4.89 -12.31
C PHE A 319 -2.39 5.60 -10.94
N MET A 320 -2.68 4.89 -9.84
CA MET A 320 -2.60 5.45 -8.49
C MET A 320 -1.18 5.85 -8.07
N HIS A 321 -0.13 5.16 -8.54
CA HIS A 321 1.25 5.56 -8.29
C HIS A 321 1.62 6.85 -9.05
N ILE A 322 1.01 7.11 -10.21
CA ILE A 322 1.17 8.39 -10.92
C ILE A 322 0.40 9.51 -10.20
N LEU A 323 -0.85 9.27 -9.79
CA LEU A 323 -1.65 10.25 -9.04
C LEU A 323 -0.97 10.62 -7.71
N ALA A 324 -0.51 9.64 -6.93
CA ALA A 324 0.27 9.90 -5.71
C ALA A 324 1.68 10.45 -5.97
N GLY A 325 2.21 10.32 -7.19
CA GLY A 325 3.39 11.05 -7.66
C GLY A 325 3.18 12.55 -7.62
N ASN A 326 2.09 13.00 -8.24
CA ASN A 326 1.81 14.39 -8.53
C ASN A 326 1.01 15.11 -7.43
N ASN A 327 0.11 14.42 -6.72
CA ASN A 327 -0.77 15.03 -5.73
C ASN A 327 -1.21 14.05 -4.61
N PHE A 328 -0.27 13.67 -3.73
CA PHE A 328 -0.56 12.75 -2.62
C PHE A 328 -1.12 13.43 -1.35
N GLU A 329 -1.00 14.74 -1.20
CA GLU A 329 -1.35 15.43 0.06
C GLU A 329 -2.88 15.48 0.23
N VAL A 330 -3.36 15.32 1.47
CA VAL A 330 -4.78 15.55 1.75
C VAL A 330 -5.10 17.04 1.64
N GLU A 331 -6.24 17.37 1.03
CA GLU A 331 -6.80 18.72 0.96
C GLU A 331 -8.25 18.73 1.51
N TRP A 332 -8.85 19.91 1.63
CA TRP A 332 -10.24 20.08 2.13
C TRP A 332 -11.29 19.53 1.15
N SER A 333 -11.02 19.68 -0.12
CA SER A 333 -11.81 19.23 -1.27
C SER A 333 -10.83 18.96 -2.42
N TYR A 334 -11.27 18.23 -3.45
CA TYR A 334 -10.46 17.95 -4.63
C TYR A 334 -11.20 18.37 -5.89
N ALA A 335 -10.46 18.80 -6.90
CA ALA A 335 -10.96 18.88 -8.26
C ALA A 335 -11.13 17.46 -8.86
N ASP A 336 -11.94 17.37 -9.92
CA ASP A 336 -12.12 16.15 -10.71
C ASP A 336 -10.78 15.61 -11.21
N LEU A 337 -10.67 14.28 -11.34
CA LEU A 337 -9.48 13.59 -11.86
C LEU A 337 -9.05 14.08 -13.26
N THR A 338 -9.95 14.65 -14.06
CA THR A 338 -9.64 15.24 -15.37
C THR A 338 -8.83 16.53 -15.27
N ALA A 339 -8.92 17.23 -14.13
CA ALA A 339 -8.20 18.47 -13.84
C ALA A 339 -6.87 18.24 -13.11
N GLU A 340 -6.49 16.99 -12.81
CA GLU A 340 -5.17 16.68 -12.25
C GLU A 340 -4.06 17.11 -13.22
N THR A 341 -3.03 17.74 -12.64
CA THR A 341 -1.89 18.30 -13.37
C THR A 341 -0.61 17.60 -12.97
N LEU A 342 0.34 17.54 -13.90
CA LEU A 342 1.67 17.02 -13.61
C LEU A 342 2.45 18.04 -12.80
N VAL A 343 3.21 17.58 -11.80
CA VAL A 343 4.17 18.41 -11.09
C VAL A 343 5.25 18.84 -12.09
N ALA A 344 5.58 20.14 -12.09
CA ALA A 344 6.65 20.66 -12.91
C ALA A 344 8.00 20.09 -12.43
N ALA A 345 8.72 19.41 -13.32
CA ALA A 345 10.11 19.05 -13.09
C ALA A 345 10.92 20.34 -12.86
N GLN A 346 11.60 20.45 -11.72
CA GLN A 346 12.62 21.49 -11.58
C GLN A 346 13.90 21.01 -12.27
N PRO A 347 14.57 21.87 -13.06
CA PRO A 347 15.92 21.57 -13.50
C PRO A 347 16.80 21.45 -12.25
N VAL A 348 17.50 20.33 -12.12
CA VAL A 348 18.61 20.23 -11.16
C VAL A 348 19.74 21.07 -11.75
N ASP A 349 20.11 22.16 -11.07
CA ASP A 349 21.19 23.04 -11.52
C ASP A 349 22.49 22.25 -11.66
N ALA A 350 22.95 22.10 -12.91
CA ALA A 350 24.15 21.35 -13.26
C ALA A 350 25.41 22.22 -13.08
N ASP A 351 25.66 22.70 -11.85
CA ASP A 351 26.83 23.56 -11.54
C ASP A 351 27.78 23.00 -10.46
N ASP A 352 27.55 21.77 -9.97
CA ASP A 352 28.54 21.01 -9.19
C ASP A 352 29.34 20.05 -10.10
N GLN A 353 30.02 20.60 -11.11
CA GLN A 353 31.21 19.96 -11.66
C GLN A 353 32.42 20.34 -10.80
N PRO A 354 33.24 19.37 -10.32
CA PRO A 354 34.48 19.69 -9.64
C PRO A 354 35.44 20.35 -10.64
N LYS A 355 35.74 21.64 -10.42
CA LYS A 355 36.73 22.38 -11.21
C LYS A 355 38.07 21.64 -11.19
N ALA A 356 38.45 21.08 -12.34
CA ALA A 356 39.79 20.58 -12.56
C ALA A 356 40.79 21.75 -12.38
N ILE A 357 41.68 21.61 -11.39
CA ILE A 357 42.78 22.55 -11.18
C ILE A 357 43.84 22.26 -12.26
N SER A 358 43.66 22.91 -13.42
CA SER A 358 44.68 22.93 -14.47
C SER A 358 45.66 24.07 -14.20
N SER A 359 46.81 23.76 -13.62
CA SER A 359 47.97 24.67 -13.56
C SER A 359 49.18 24.06 -14.25
N SER A 360 49.36 24.38 -15.54
CA SER A 360 50.69 24.47 -16.17
C SER A 360 51.39 25.73 -15.62
N THR A 361 52.73 25.92 -15.58
CA THR A 361 53.93 25.27 -16.18
C THR A 361 55.14 25.70 -15.30
N ALA A 362 56.39 25.19 -15.35
CA ALA A 362 57.10 24.24 -16.22
C ALA A 362 58.36 23.63 -15.52
N HIS A 363 59.06 22.74 -16.25
CA HIS A 363 60.50 22.39 -16.19
C HIS A 363 61.29 22.36 -14.86
N SER A 364 61.84 21.17 -14.54
CA SER A 364 63.30 20.91 -14.64
C SER A 364 63.57 19.40 -14.56
N ASP A 365 64.61 18.94 -15.27
CA ASP A 365 65.08 17.55 -15.29
C ASP A 365 65.73 17.12 -13.95
N ASN A 366 65.68 15.82 -13.61
CA ASN A 366 66.89 15.03 -13.30
C ASN A 366 66.63 13.51 -13.25
N ASP A 367 67.70 12.72 -13.42
CA ASP A 367 67.74 11.25 -13.51
C ASP A 367 67.40 10.49 -12.20
N GLY A 368 67.04 9.21 -12.34
CA GLY A 368 66.93 8.26 -11.22
C GLY A 368 66.58 6.82 -11.61
N GLN A 369 67.57 5.94 -11.70
CA GLN A 369 67.43 4.50 -12.02
C GLN A 369 66.91 3.65 -10.84
N HIS A 370 66.28 2.51 -11.18
CA HIS A 370 66.26 1.16 -10.55
C HIS A 370 64.82 0.57 -10.52
N VAL A 371 64.46 -0.58 -11.14
CA VAL A 371 64.99 -1.98 -11.24
C VAL A 371 64.16 -2.96 -10.40
N GLY A 372 63.70 -4.05 -11.04
CA GLY A 372 63.18 -5.30 -10.43
C GLY A 372 61.74 -5.25 -9.91
N GLY A 373 60.91 -6.29 -10.02
CA GLY A 373 60.96 -7.61 -10.67
C GLY A 373 59.51 -8.07 -10.95
N GLU A 374 59.22 -9.00 -11.87
CA GLU A 374 59.28 -10.48 -11.66
C GLU A 374 58.50 -10.95 -10.40
N ASP A 375 57.63 -11.98 -10.44
CA ASP A 375 57.02 -12.72 -11.55
C ASP A 375 55.86 -13.64 -11.06
N GLU A 376 55.04 -14.11 -12.02
CA GLU A 376 54.37 -15.43 -12.12
C GLU A 376 53.51 -16.12 -10.99
N ASN A 377 52.49 -16.84 -11.50
CA ASN A 377 51.85 -18.09 -10.99
C ASN A 377 51.01 -18.04 -9.68
N GLY A 378 49.97 -18.87 -9.51
CA GLY A 378 49.36 -19.89 -10.39
C GLY A 378 48.61 -20.97 -9.58
N SER A 379 47.79 -21.81 -10.24
CA SER A 379 47.03 -22.97 -9.68
C SER A 379 45.82 -22.61 -8.78
N VAL A 380 44.55 -23.04 -8.93
CA VAL A 380 43.85 -24.27 -9.43
C VAL A 380 43.44 -25.24 -8.30
N THR A 381 42.18 -25.70 -8.36
CA THR A 381 41.51 -26.79 -7.56
C THR A 381 41.34 -26.57 -6.04
N SER A 382 40.33 -27.13 -5.35
CA SER A 382 39.15 -27.94 -5.75
C SER A 382 38.03 -27.87 -4.67
N GLU A 383 36.87 -28.45 -4.99
CA GLU A 383 35.74 -28.70 -4.08
C GLU A 383 36.15 -29.56 -2.87
N GLU A 384 35.52 -29.35 -1.70
CA GLU A 384 34.79 -30.45 -1.04
C GLU A 384 33.74 -29.95 -0.03
N THR A 385 32.84 -30.87 0.33
CA THR A 385 31.63 -30.61 1.12
C THR A 385 31.78 -31.20 2.51
N GLU A 386 31.49 -30.46 3.59
CA GLU A 386 31.25 -31.11 4.88
C GLU A 386 30.02 -30.57 5.62
N ILE A 387 29.18 -31.51 6.04
CA ILE A 387 27.89 -31.30 6.69
C ILE A 387 28.09 -31.46 8.19
N LEU A 388 27.96 -30.38 8.97
CA LEU A 388 27.96 -30.50 10.43
C LEU A 388 26.55 -30.43 11.01
N TYR A 389 26.06 -31.60 11.44
CA TYR A 389 24.90 -31.71 12.32
C TYR A 389 25.20 -31.04 13.67
N SER A 390 24.24 -30.27 14.21
CA SER A 390 24.12 -30.14 15.66
C SER A 390 22.66 -30.30 16.08
N SER A 391 22.42 -31.32 16.91
CA SER A 391 21.10 -31.65 17.45
C SER A 391 21.10 -31.39 18.94
N THR A 392 20.28 -30.46 19.42
CA THR A 392 19.95 -30.34 20.85
C THR A 392 18.47 -30.62 21.06
N THR A 393 18.19 -31.73 21.75
CA THR A 393 16.84 -32.24 22.00
C THR A 393 16.33 -31.83 23.39
N LYS A 394 15.04 -32.12 23.60
CA LYS A 394 14.29 -32.14 24.88
C LYS A 394 13.67 -30.80 25.33
N ARG A 395 12.35 -30.71 25.15
CA ARG A 395 11.44 -31.21 26.20
C ARG A 395 10.13 -31.77 25.64
N LYS A 396 9.76 -32.93 26.17
CA LYS A 396 8.57 -33.72 25.83
C LYS A 396 7.42 -33.27 26.72
N ARG A 397 6.20 -33.23 26.19
CA ARG A 397 4.97 -33.31 26.99
C ARG A 397 3.93 -34.04 26.15
N ASP A 398 3.73 -35.31 26.49
CA ASP A 398 2.69 -36.16 25.90
C ASP A 398 1.35 -35.93 26.61
N SER A 399 0.32 -36.63 26.12
CA SER A 399 -1.03 -36.79 26.69
C SER A 399 -1.99 -35.60 26.40
N ASP A 400 -3.22 -35.81 25.91
CA ASP A 400 -3.95 -37.07 25.66
C ASP A 400 -4.67 -37.12 24.31
N ASP A 401 -4.97 -38.36 23.93
CA ASP A 401 -5.70 -38.81 22.75
C ASP A 401 -7.20 -38.90 23.09
N ASP A 402 -8.08 -38.54 22.16
CA ASP A 402 -9.52 -38.87 22.22
C ASP A 402 -10.10 -38.72 20.80
N SER A 403 -10.49 -39.85 20.22
CA SER A 403 -11.00 -39.96 18.85
C SER A 403 -12.53 -39.92 18.79
N ASP A 404 -13.03 -39.63 17.58
CA ASP A 404 -14.36 -39.99 17.08
C ASP A 404 -15.61 -39.46 17.78
N PHE A 405 -16.34 -38.55 17.09
CA PHE A 405 -17.77 -38.78 16.87
C PHE A 405 -18.31 -38.05 15.63
N GLU A 406 -18.91 -38.82 14.71
CA GLU A 406 -19.84 -38.27 13.70
C GLU A 406 -21.17 -37.89 14.38
N GLY A 407 -21.87 -36.86 13.91
CA GLY A 407 -23.18 -36.55 14.50
C GLY A 407 -23.85 -35.27 14.01
N ILE A 408 -24.44 -35.31 12.82
CA ILE A 408 -25.45 -34.32 12.43
C ILE A 408 -26.71 -34.57 13.26
N HIS A 409 -27.16 -33.59 14.05
CA HIS A 409 -28.58 -33.54 14.43
C HIS A 409 -29.10 -32.11 14.64
N LEU A 410 -30.34 -31.91 14.20
CA LEU A 410 -31.07 -30.65 14.14
C LEU A 410 -31.82 -30.35 15.44
N SER A 411 -32.02 -29.05 15.70
CA SER A 411 -33.12 -28.43 16.47
C SER A 411 -33.24 -28.75 17.97
N PHE A 412 -33.49 -27.72 18.81
CA PHE A 412 -34.83 -27.50 19.40
C PHE A 412 -34.97 -26.20 20.23
N ASN A 413 -36.09 -25.52 20.00
CA ASN A 413 -36.87 -24.59 20.82
C ASN A 413 -36.26 -23.73 21.97
N LYS A 414 -36.38 -22.41 21.76
CA LYS A 414 -37.25 -21.50 22.54
C LYS A 414 -37.63 -21.95 23.97
N ARG A 415 -37.21 -21.17 24.97
CA ARG A 415 -37.96 -21.01 26.22
C ARG A 415 -38.46 -19.58 26.34
N GLN A 416 -39.77 -19.41 26.51
CA GLN A 416 -40.35 -18.20 27.10
C GLN A 416 -40.12 -18.24 28.61
N PHE A 417 -39.94 -17.08 29.23
CA PHE A 417 -40.12 -16.91 30.66
C PHE A 417 -41.52 -16.34 30.92
N VAL A 418 -42.13 -16.82 32.00
CA VAL A 418 -43.29 -16.23 32.68
C VAL A 418 -42.77 -15.16 33.63
#